data_AF-A0A6B1HBA8-F1
#
_entry.id   AF-A0A6B1HBA8-F1
#
_cell.length_a   1.000
_cell.length_b   1.000
_cell.length_c   1.000
_cell.angle_alpha   90.00
_cell.angle_beta   90.00
_cell.angle_gamma   90.00
#
_symmetry.space_group_name_H-M   'P 1'
#
loop_
_entity.id
_entity.type
_entity.pdbx_description
1 polymer ?
#
loop_
_entity_poly.entity_id
_entity_poly.type
_entity_poly.pdbx_seq_one_letter_code
_entity_poly.pdbx_strand_id
1 'polypeptide(L)'
;MRFGLAIAGPVLMAAAGAGAQILEFSGDASLQARWYPESPAFPGQRSSTGGLVVEPTLYGDIAPSASLTVTALYRYDSADSRRTHADLREAYFLTHGDWGENSWELRLGLDRVFWGVAELHNLVDVVNQLDLVEHPRDRPKLGQPMVHLTVSGDWGIAESFLLPYHRKRTFPGRSGRLRSSLPINDDGRYESGAEERHVDLAFRYSHSVGLLDFGLSAFVGTSREPSFLLGRQSEPSSAIDAPAILAVGRDEPVVDAGWGEPVPYYEQIRQFGFDAQLTTESWLYKMEAVHQTLKHI
;
A
#
# COMPACT_ATOMS: atom_id res chain seq x y z
N MET A 1 -18.93 -9.56 14.05
CA MET A 1 -17.81 -9.96 14.94
C MET A 1 -16.69 -10.51 14.08
N ARG A 2 -15.43 -10.29 14.47
CA ARG A 2 -14.24 -10.91 13.86
C ARG A 2 -13.62 -11.81 14.92
N PHE A 3 -13.32 -13.05 14.57
CA PHE A 3 -12.49 -13.94 15.37
C PHE A 3 -11.22 -14.20 14.54
N GLY A 4 -10.07 -13.78 15.05
CA GLY A 4 -8.77 -14.04 14.45
C GLY A 4 -8.02 -15.05 15.30
N LEU A 5 -7.39 -16.02 14.65
CA LEU A 5 -6.45 -16.94 15.28
C LEU A 5 -5.10 -16.73 14.61
N ALA A 6 -4.13 -16.25 15.38
CA ALA A 6 -2.72 -16.27 14.99
C ALA A 6 -2.21 -17.70 15.17
N ILE A 7 -1.68 -18.30 14.11
CA ILE A 7 -1.07 -19.63 14.15
C ILE A 7 0.43 -19.45 13.95
N ALA A 8 1.20 -19.59 15.03
CA ALA A 8 2.63 -19.85 14.93
C ALA A 8 2.83 -21.33 14.58
N GLY A 9 3.33 -21.61 13.38
CA GLY A 9 3.66 -22.97 12.95
C GLY A 9 4.96 -23.47 13.60
N PRO A 10 5.23 -24.78 13.55
CA PRO A 10 6.46 -25.33 14.09
C PRO A 10 7.68 -24.80 13.34
N VAL A 11 8.74 -24.44 14.06
CA VAL A 11 10.10 -24.25 13.50
C VAL A 11 10.56 -25.61 12.97
N LEU A 12 10.69 -25.73 11.65
CA LEU A 12 11.19 -26.94 11.00
C LEU A 12 12.69 -26.74 10.74
N MET A 13 13.53 -27.31 11.59
CA MET A 13 14.96 -27.42 11.31
C MET A 13 15.19 -28.49 10.23
N ALA A 14 15.31 -28.06 8.98
CA ALA A 14 15.73 -28.94 7.90
C ALA A 14 17.26 -29.09 7.93
N ALA A 15 17.75 -30.20 8.49
CA ALA A 15 19.17 -30.54 8.44
C ALA A 15 19.53 -31.09 7.05
N ALA A 16 19.91 -30.21 6.13
CA ALA A 16 20.59 -30.59 4.91
C ALA A 16 21.85 -29.74 4.74
N GLY A 17 22.99 -30.29 5.18
CA GLY A 17 24.35 -29.92 4.75
C GLY A 17 24.74 -28.43 4.79
N ALA A 18 25.53 -28.06 5.80
CA ALA A 18 26.20 -26.77 6.04
C ALA A 18 25.28 -25.62 6.52
N GLY A 19 25.23 -25.47 7.85
CA GLY A 19 24.47 -24.43 8.57
C GLY A 19 23.07 -24.89 8.97
N ALA A 20 22.67 -24.67 10.23
CA ALA A 20 21.28 -24.82 10.61
C ALA A 20 20.49 -23.72 9.89
N GLN A 21 19.74 -24.08 8.84
CA GLN A 21 18.85 -23.16 8.16
C GLN A 21 17.55 -23.10 8.97
N ILE A 22 17.23 -21.90 9.47
CA ILE A 22 15.95 -21.65 10.10
C ILE A 22 14.93 -21.53 8.97
N LEU A 23 13.88 -22.34 9.02
CA LEU A 23 12.70 -22.19 8.20
C LEU A 23 11.50 -22.03 9.14
N GLU A 24 10.87 -20.86 9.07
CA GLU A 24 9.73 -20.49 9.89
C GLU A 24 8.50 -20.32 9.02
N PHE A 25 7.43 -21.01 9.39
CA PHE A 25 6.12 -20.82 8.81
C PHE A 25 5.19 -20.24 9.88
N SER A 26 4.61 -19.08 9.58
CA SER A 26 3.70 -18.36 10.46
C SER A 26 2.52 -17.82 9.65
N GLY A 27 1.52 -17.25 10.31
CA GLY A 27 0.46 -16.52 9.64
C GLY A 27 -0.83 -16.43 10.42
N ASP A 28 -1.79 -15.74 9.81
CA ASP A 28 -3.08 -15.46 10.42
C ASP A 28 -4.22 -16.04 9.59
N ALA A 29 -5.23 -16.59 10.28
CA ALA A 29 -6.50 -16.96 9.68
C ALA A 29 -7.66 -16.25 10.40
N SER A 30 -8.56 -15.67 9.63
CA SER A 30 -9.66 -14.86 10.15
C SER A 30 -11.00 -15.20 9.48
N LEU A 31 -11.99 -15.56 10.29
CA LEU A 31 -13.38 -15.69 9.85
C LEU A 31 -14.13 -14.38 10.14
N GLN A 32 -14.85 -13.88 9.15
CA GLN A 32 -15.56 -12.59 9.21
C GLN A 32 -17.06 -12.83 9.02
N ALA A 33 -17.87 -12.35 9.97
CA ALA A 33 -19.32 -12.25 9.82
C ALA A 33 -19.75 -10.81 10.13
N ARG A 34 -20.40 -10.17 9.17
CA ARG A 34 -20.87 -8.79 9.28
C ARG A 34 -22.35 -8.70 8.92
N TRP A 35 -23.10 -7.97 9.72
CA TRP A 35 -24.51 -7.67 9.52
C TRP A 35 -24.68 -6.15 9.56
N TYR A 36 -25.51 -5.64 8.65
CA TYR A 36 -25.82 -4.22 8.51
C TYR A 36 -27.31 -4.04 8.86
N PRO A 37 -27.63 -3.34 9.96
CA PRO A 37 -29.02 -3.07 10.36
C PRO A 37 -29.76 -2.21 9.32
N GLU A 38 -29.01 -1.33 8.65
CA GLU A 38 -29.54 -0.41 7.64
C GLU A 38 -29.72 -1.09 6.28
N SER A 39 -30.75 -0.65 5.56
CA SER A 39 -31.09 -1.15 4.23
C SER A 39 -29.97 -0.89 3.20
N PRO A 40 -29.81 -1.74 2.16
CA PRO A 40 -29.01 -1.47 0.95
C PRO A 40 -29.03 0.00 0.52
N ALA A 41 -27.84 0.64 0.53
CA ALA A 41 -27.69 1.99 -0.03
C ALA A 41 -27.72 1.96 -1.56
N PHE A 42 -27.34 0.82 -2.16
CA PHE A 42 -27.32 0.61 -3.59
C PHE A 42 -27.79 -0.80 -3.99
N PRO A 43 -28.30 -0.99 -5.23
CA PRO A 43 -28.63 -2.32 -5.75
C PRO A 43 -27.44 -3.30 -5.70
N GLY A 44 -27.72 -4.56 -5.39
CA GLY A 44 -26.73 -5.64 -5.29
C GLY A 44 -26.04 -5.76 -3.94
N GLN A 45 -26.18 -4.79 -3.04
CA GLN A 45 -25.64 -4.87 -1.68
C GLN A 45 -26.47 -5.81 -0.79
N ARG A 46 -25.78 -6.66 -0.01
CA ARG A 46 -26.41 -7.58 0.94
C ARG A 46 -26.42 -7.02 2.36
N SER A 47 -27.39 -7.40 3.19
CA SER A 47 -27.46 -6.99 4.60
C SER A 47 -26.60 -7.85 5.54
N SER A 48 -26.09 -8.98 5.05
CA SER A 48 -25.13 -9.80 5.76
C SER A 48 -24.04 -10.30 4.81
N THR A 49 -22.81 -10.42 5.32
CA THR A 49 -21.64 -10.88 4.56
C THR A 49 -20.81 -11.80 5.45
N GLY A 50 -20.49 -12.99 4.93
CA GLY A 50 -19.45 -13.87 5.44
C GLY A 50 -18.15 -13.72 4.65
N GLY A 51 -17.01 -14.02 5.28
CA GLY A 51 -15.72 -14.05 4.62
C GLY A 51 -14.66 -14.81 5.40
N LEU A 52 -13.57 -15.13 4.71
CA LEU A 52 -12.37 -15.78 5.23
C LEU A 52 -11.16 -14.99 4.74
N VAL A 53 -10.14 -14.85 5.58
CA VAL A 53 -8.81 -14.36 5.20
C VAL A 53 -7.78 -15.31 5.75
N VAL A 54 -6.79 -15.65 4.95
CA VAL A 54 -5.60 -16.39 5.37
C VAL A 54 -4.38 -15.64 4.84
N GLU A 55 -3.43 -15.33 5.71
CA GLU A 55 -2.19 -14.63 5.36
C GLU A 55 -0.99 -15.44 5.89
N PRO A 56 -0.54 -16.50 5.19
CA PRO A 56 0.64 -17.24 5.58
C PRO A 56 1.93 -16.49 5.22
N THR A 57 2.93 -16.65 6.06
CA THR A 57 4.29 -16.16 5.88
C THR A 57 5.28 -17.31 6.00
N LEU A 58 6.21 -17.39 5.04
CA LEU A 58 7.37 -18.25 5.08
C LEU A 58 8.62 -17.37 5.20
N TYR A 59 9.44 -17.62 6.20
CA TYR A 59 10.74 -16.99 6.40
C TYR A 59 11.82 -18.06 6.41
N GLY A 60 12.98 -17.78 5.81
CA GLY A 60 14.14 -18.64 6.02
C GLY A 60 15.48 -17.96 5.83
N ASP A 61 16.44 -18.36 6.67
CA ASP A 61 17.84 -17.99 6.55
C ASP A 61 18.51 -18.85 5.48
N ILE A 62 19.05 -18.19 4.44
CA ILE A 62 19.76 -18.88 3.35
C ILE A 62 21.28 -18.73 3.47
N ALA A 63 21.74 -17.74 4.23
CA ALA A 63 23.13 -17.54 4.64
C ALA A 63 23.17 -16.74 5.97
N PRO A 64 24.31 -16.67 6.68
CA PRO A 64 24.40 -15.92 7.94
C PRO A 64 24.02 -14.43 7.85
N SER A 65 24.10 -13.85 6.65
CA SER A 65 23.76 -12.46 6.39
C SER A 65 22.72 -12.30 5.28
N ALA A 66 21.92 -13.34 5.03
CA ALA A 66 20.89 -13.30 3.99
C ALA A 66 19.69 -14.21 4.28
N SER A 67 18.50 -13.69 4.00
CA SER A 67 17.22 -14.37 4.22
C SER A 67 16.24 -14.17 3.07
N LEU A 68 15.18 -14.98 3.07
CA LEU A 68 14.06 -14.90 2.16
C LEU A 68 12.76 -14.82 2.96
N THR A 69 11.90 -13.86 2.62
CA THR A 69 10.54 -13.74 3.19
C THR A 69 9.51 -13.82 2.08
N VAL A 70 8.46 -14.61 2.29
CA VAL A 70 7.30 -14.71 1.40
C VAL A 70 6.02 -14.67 2.21
N THR A 71 5.23 -13.61 2.06
CA THR A 71 3.89 -13.47 2.66
C THR A 71 2.85 -13.45 1.55
N ALA A 72 1.95 -14.43 1.57
CA ALA A 72 0.82 -14.49 0.65
C ALA A 72 -0.47 -14.16 1.39
N LEU A 73 -1.49 -13.70 0.68
CA LEU A 73 -2.83 -13.50 1.21
C LEU A 73 -3.85 -14.17 0.29
N TYR A 74 -4.80 -14.87 0.88
CA TYR A 74 -6.04 -15.25 0.24
C TYR A 74 -7.22 -14.71 1.02
N ARG A 75 -8.13 -14.04 0.31
CA ARG A 75 -9.39 -13.57 0.83
C ARG A 75 -10.55 -14.16 0.05
N TYR A 76 -11.57 -14.58 0.79
CA TYR A 76 -12.90 -14.85 0.28
C TYR A 76 -13.91 -13.89 0.92
N ASP A 77 -14.78 -13.31 0.10
CA ASP A 77 -15.93 -12.51 0.51
C ASP A 77 -17.19 -12.98 -0.23
N SER A 78 -18.21 -13.33 0.54
CA SER A 78 -19.45 -13.90 0.01
C SER A 78 -20.33 -12.90 -0.76
N ALA A 79 -20.10 -11.59 -0.63
CA ALA A 79 -20.95 -10.55 -1.19
C ALA A 79 -20.28 -9.74 -2.31
N ASP A 80 -18.98 -9.47 -2.20
CA ASP A 80 -18.23 -8.70 -3.19
C ASP A 80 -17.14 -9.56 -3.85
N SER A 81 -17.33 -9.88 -5.13
CA SER A 81 -16.37 -10.68 -5.90
C SER A 81 -15.03 -9.98 -6.10
N ARG A 82 -14.98 -8.63 -6.18
CA ARG A 82 -13.71 -7.89 -6.28
C ARG A 82 -12.89 -7.98 -4.99
N ARG A 83 -13.54 -8.31 -3.88
CA ARG A 83 -12.90 -8.50 -2.58
C ARG A 83 -12.40 -9.93 -2.39
N THR A 84 -12.88 -10.90 -3.19
CA THR A 84 -12.31 -12.26 -3.22
C THR A 84 -11.09 -12.27 -4.13
N HIS A 85 -9.90 -12.49 -3.57
CA HIS A 85 -8.65 -12.45 -4.33
C HIS A 85 -7.53 -13.21 -3.61
N ALA A 86 -6.48 -13.52 -4.39
CA ALA A 86 -5.19 -13.92 -3.86
C ALA A 86 -4.17 -12.83 -4.20
N ASP A 87 -3.26 -12.53 -3.28
CA ASP A 87 -2.20 -11.55 -3.46
C ASP A 87 -0.89 -12.05 -2.86
N LEU A 88 0.22 -11.61 -3.45
CA LEU A 88 1.53 -11.71 -2.80
C LEU A 88 1.76 -10.39 -2.09
N ARG A 89 1.83 -10.42 -0.76
CA ARG A 89 2.04 -9.23 0.07
C ARG A 89 3.50 -8.85 0.10
N GLU A 90 4.36 -9.83 0.37
CA GLU A 90 5.80 -9.69 0.43
C GLU A 90 6.44 -10.92 -0.22
N ALA A 91 7.53 -10.71 -0.94
CA ALA A 91 8.37 -11.74 -1.54
C ALA A 91 9.71 -11.12 -1.87
N TYR A 92 10.62 -11.09 -0.90
CA TYR A 92 11.90 -10.41 -1.04
C TYR A 92 13.05 -11.24 -0.48
N PHE A 93 14.18 -11.08 -1.14
CA PHE A 93 15.49 -11.47 -0.62
C PHE A 93 16.06 -10.30 0.16
N LEU A 94 16.60 -10.56 1.35
CA LEU A 94 17.29 -9.58 2.18
C LEU A 94 18.73 -10.03 2.36
N THR A 95 19.67 -9.10 2.22
CA THR A 95 21.05 -9.30 2.68
C THR A 95 21.59 -8.06 3.34
N HIS A 96 22.53 -8.23 4.27
CA HIS A 96 23.04 -7.14 5.07
C HIS A 96 24.53 -7.36 5.39
N GLY A 97 25.17 -6.33 5.93
CA GLY A 97 26.54 -6.41 6.41
C GLY A 97 27.02 -5.10 7.03
N ASP A 98 28.28 -5.13 7.48
CA ASP A 98 28.92 -3.98 8.10
C ASP A 98 29.95 -3.33 7.15
N TRP A 99 30.10 -2.02 7.26
CA TRP A 99 31.10 -1.22 6.55
C TRP A 99 31.69 -0.16 7.48
N GLY A 100 32.80 -0.53 8.14
CA GLY A 100 33.41 0.30 9.18
C GLY A 100 32.52 0.34 10.42
N GLU A 101 32.14 1.55 10.83
CA GLU A 101 31.17 1.79 11.92
C GLU A 101 29.71 1.85 11.43
N ASN A 102 29.49 1.65 10.13
CA ASN A 102 28.16 1.68 9.51
C ASN A 102 27.67 0.26 9.21
N SER A 103 26.37 0.11 9.02
CA SER A 103 25.74 -1.10 8.50
C SER A 103 24.94 -0.79 7.25
N TRP A 104 24.73 -1.81 6.42
CA TRP A 104 23.89 -1.73 5.23
C TRP A 104 22.94 -2.93 5.15
N GLU A 105 21.75 -2.71 4.61
CA GLU A 105 20.74 -3.73 4.31
C GLU A 105 20.23 -3.50 2.89
N LEU A 106 20.11 -4.57 2.11
CA LEU A 106 19.57 -4.56 0.75
C LEU A 106 18.40 -5.54 0.68
N ARG A 107 17.24 -5.04 0.27
CA ARG A 107 16.06 -5.85 -0.06
C ARG A 107 15.78 -5.81 -1.56
N LEU A 108 15.56 -6.98 -2.13
CA LEU A 108 15.26 -7.17 -3.56
C LEU A 108 13.99 -8.00 -3.70
N GLY A 109 12.94 -7.42 -4.28
CA GLY A 109 11.71 -8.17 -4.56
C GLY A 109 10.46 -7.33 -4.37
N LEU A 110 9.43 -7.93 -3.78
CA LEU A 110 8.15 -7.29 -3.46
C LEU A 110 8.11 -7.03 -1.95
N ASP A 111 8.02 -5.77 -1.53
CA ASP A 111 8.06 -5.41 -0.10
C ASP A 111 6.99 -4.38 0.28
N ARG A 112 6.64 -4.32 1.57
CA ARG A 112 5.75 -3.32 2.17
C ARG A 112 6.54 -2.47 3.15
N VAL A 113 6.85 -1.24 2.75
CA VAL A 113 7.56 -0.29 3.59
C VAL A 113 6.61 0.73 4.21
N PHE A 114 7.03 1.25 5.35
CA PHE A 114 6.35 2.32 6.07
C PHE A 114 7.37 3.40 6.39
N TRP A 115 7.12 4.64 5.95
CA TRP A 115 7.96 5.78 6.28
C TRP A 115 7.15 6.85 6.99
N GLY A 116 7.78 7.47 7.99
CA GLY A 116 7.15 8.41 8.89
C GLY A 116 7.01 7.83 10.29
N VAL A 117 6.27 8.53 11.14
CA VAL A 117 6.05 8.17 12.53
C VAL A 117 4.72 7.45 12.64
N ALA A 118 4.66 6.25 13.24
CA ALA A 118 3.46 5.41 13.28
C ALA A 118 2.21 6.12 13.85
N GLU A 119 1.35 6.64 12.95
CA GLU A 119 0.07 7.30 13.28
C GLU A 119 -1.08 6.92 12.32
N LEU A 120 -2.28 7.43 12.63
CA LEU A 120 -3.52 7.32 11.84
C LEU A 120 -3.41 7.93 10.41
N HIS A 121 -2.50 8.89 10.20
CA HIS A 121 -2.22 9.51 8.90
C HIS A 121 -0.73 9.82 8.79
N ASN A 122 -0.12 9.47 7.65
CA ASN A 122 1.30 9.70 7.37
C ASN A 122 1.40 10.28 5.96
N LEU A 123 1.53 11.60 5.86
CA LEU A 123 1.52 12.31 4.57
C LEU A 123 2.79 12.02 3.76
N VAL A 124 3.88 11.72 4.45
CA VAL A 124 5.19 11.44 3.85
C VAL A 124 5.28 10.03 3.23
N ASP A 125 4.31 9.17 3.51
CA ASP A 125 4.30 7.76 3.15
C ASP A 125 3.76 7.54 1.74
N VAL A 126 4.66 7.37 0.77
CA VAL A 126 4.33 7.46 -0.67
C VAL A 126 4.74 6.23 -1.50
N VAL A 127 5.48 5.27 -0.93
CA VAL A 127 6.03 4.15 -1.74
C VAL A 127 4.98 3.10 -2.07
N ASN A 128 4.28 2.61 -1.06
CA ASN A 128 3.29 1.54 -1.23
C ASN A 128 1.88 2.11 -1.46
N GLN A 129 1.15 1.44 -2.34
CA GLN A 129 -0.25 1.75 -2.64
C GLN A 129 -1.19 1.19 -1.57
N LEU A 130 -2.31 1.85 -1.30
CA LEU A 130 -3.41 1.27 -0.51
C LEU A 130 -4.12 0.13 -1.25
N ASP A 131 -4.58 -0.85 -0.49
CA ASP A 131 -5.45 -1.93 -0.88
C ASP A 131 -6.88 -1.70 -0.33
N LEU A 132 -7.74 -1.02 -1.09
CA LEU A 132 -9.04 -0.59 -0.57
C LEU A 132 -10.06 -1.75 -0.45
N VAL A 133 -9.77 -2.94 -1.00
CA VAL A 133 -10.67 -4.09 -0.86
C VAL A 133 -10.47 -4.83 0.46
N GLU A 134 -9.33 -4.69 1.12
CA GLU A 134 -9.03 -5.45 2.33
C GLU A 134 -9.74 -4.93 3.58
N HIS A 135 -9.58 -3.65 3.90
CA HIS A 135 -10.28 -3.01 5.02
C HIS A 135 -10.36 -1.48 4.91
N PRO A 136 -11.54 -0.85 5.14
CA PRO A 136 -11.68 0.60 5.07
C PRO A 136 -10.98 1.39 6.20
N ARG A 137 -10.71 0.75 7.34
CA ARG A 137 -10.11 1.42 8.52
C ARG A 137 -8.63 1.12 8.74
N ASP A 138 -8.13 -0.02 8.27
CA ASP A 138 -6.79 -0.50 8.65
C ASP A 138 -5.74 -0.07 7.61
N ARG A 139 -6.15 0.74 6.61
CA ARG A 139 -5.36 1.23 5.47
C ARG A 139 -4.29 0.23 4.98
N PRO A 140 -4.68 -1.03 4.69
CA PRO A 140 -3.72 -2.03 4.27
C PRO A 140 -3.06 -1.60 2.96
N LYS A 141 -1.80 -2.00 2.79
CA LYS A 141 -0.98 -1.65 1.64
C LYS A 141 -0.70 -2.87 0.77
N LEU A 142 -0.64 -2.64 -0.54
CA LEU A 142 -0.09 -3.59 -1.52
C LEU A 142 1.43 -3.65 -1.37
N GLY A 143 2.01 -4.85 -1.53
CA GLY A 143 3.45 -4.99 -1.74
C GLY A 143 3.89 -4.27 -3.00
N GLN A 144 5.07 -3.68 -3.01
CA GLN A 144 5.60 -2.86 -4.10
C GLN A 144 6.91 -3.48 -4.60
N PRO A 145 7.04 -3.78 -5.91
CA PRO A 145 8.32 -4.23 -6.46
C PRO A 145 9.39 -3.15 -6.26
N MET A 146 10.51 -3.51 -5.64
CA MET A 146 11.57 -2.58 -5.30
C MET A 146 12.94 -3.21 -5.17
N VAL A 147 13.95 -2.37 -5.40
CA VAL A 147 15.28 -2.49 -4.80
C VAL A 147 15.35 -1.44 -3.70
N HIS A 148 15.56 -1.87 -2.46
CA HIS A 148 15.61 -0.99 -1.29
C HIS A 148 16.96 -1.18 -0.59
N LEU A 149 17.77 -0.12 -0.59
CA LEU A 149 19.04 -0.06 0.12
C LEU A 149 18.89 0.85 1.33
N THR A 150 19.22 0.33 2.50
CA THR A 150 19.34 1.08 3.75
C THR A 150 20.79 1.11 4.16
N VAL A 151 21.30 2.29 4.53
CA VAL A 151 22.62 2.48 5.12
C VAL A 151 22.44 3.24 6.42
N SER A 152 23.01 2.75 7.50
CA SER A 152 22.86 3.34 8.84
C SER A 152 24.18 3.43 9.60
N GLY A 153 24.29 4.43 10.46
CA GLY A 153 25.39 4.63 11.40
C GLY A 153 25.07 5.74 12.39
N ASP A 154 26.07 6.24 13.12
CA ASP A 154 25.89 7.34 14.10
C ASP A 154 25.38 8.65 13.49
N TRP A 155 25.46 8.79 12.16
CA TRP A 155 24.96 9.94 11.42
C TRP A 155 23.47 9.80 11.03
N GLY A 156 22.81 8.69 11.35
CA GLY A 156 21.42 8.41 11.03
C GLY A 156 21.26 7.27 10.02
N ILE A 157 20.12 7.28 9.31
CA ILE A 157 19.72 6.25 8.35
C ILE A 157 19.41 6.92 7.02
N ALA A 158 20.01 6.43 5.94
CA ALA A 158 19.64 6.78 4.57
C ALA A 158 19.05 5.56 3.87
N GLU A 159 17.91 5.76 3.23
CA GLU A 159 17.19 4.74 2.49
C GLU A 159 17.01 5.19 1.04
N SER A 160 17.31 4.31 0.10
CA SER A 160 17.21 4.55 -1.34
C SER A 160 16.38 3.46 -2.01
N PHE A 161 15.49 3.87 -2.91
CA PHE A 161 14.52 2.98 -3.54
C PHE A 161 14.53 3.15 -5.05
N LEU A 162 14.60 2.02 -5.75
CA LEU A 162 14.32 1.90 -7.17
C LEU A 162 13.04 1.06 -7.32
N LEU A 163 12.02 1.62 -7.95
CA LEU A 163 10.69 1.01 -8.04
C LEU A 163 10.37 0.72 -9.51
N PRO A 164 10.69 -0.48 -10.02
CA PRO A 164 10.63 -0.77 -11.45
C PRO A 164 9.22 -1.07 -11.97
N TYR A 165 8.22 -1.18 -11.08
CA TYR A 165 6.86 -1.55 -11.47
C TYR A 165 5.81 -0.99 -10.51
N HIS A 166 4.85 -0.22 -11.01
CA HIS A 166 3.73 0.32 -10.24
C HIS A 166 2.56 -0.67 -10.18
N ARG A 167 1.95 -0.83 -9.00
CA ARG A 167 0.74 -1.64 -8.84
C ARG A 167 -0.51 -0.78 -8.73
N LYS A 168 -1.51 -1.08 -9.55
CA LYS A 168 -2.81 -0.40 -9.52
C LYS A 168 -3.52 -0.62 -8.18
N ARG A 169 -4.24 0.41 -7.72
CA ARG A 169 -5.06 0.39 -6.51
C ARG A 169 -6.25 -0.54 -6.74
N THR A 170 -6.56 -1.35 -5.76
CA THR A 170 -7.77 -2.18 -5.75
C THR A 170 -8.96 -1.34 -5.30
N PHE A 171 -10.15 -1.60 -5.85
CA PHE A 171 -11.37 -0.87 -5.50
C PHE A 171 -12.52 -1.84 -5.20
N PRO A 172 -13.34 -1.58 -4.17
CA PRO A 172 -14.53 -2.37 -3.90
C PRO A 172 -15.45 -2.49 -5.12
N GLY A 173 -16.09 -3.64 -5.28
CA GLY A 173 -17.03 -3.89 -6.36
C GLY A 173 -18.39 -3.28 -6.10
N ARG A 174 -19.28 -3.39 -7.10
CA ARG A 174 -20.65 -2.84 -7.06
C ARG A 174 -21.48 -3.36 -5.88
N SER A 175 -21.27 -4.62 -5.49
CA SER A 175 -21.94 -5.27 -4.37
C SER A 175 -21.28 -5.00 -3.01
N GLY A 176 -20.10 -4.37 -3.00
CA GLY A 176 -19.37 -4.01 -1.80
C GLY A 176 -20.19 -3.05 -0.94
N ARG A 177 -20.31 -3.35 0.36
CA ARG A 177 -21.13 -2.54 1.27
C ARG A 177 -20.49 -1.20 1.62
N LEU A 178 -19.17 -1.18 1.74
CA LEU A 178 -18.35 -0.04 2.15
C LEU A 178 -17.62 0.57 0.95
N ARG A 179 -18.32 0.67 -0.19
CA ARG A 179 -17.81 1.27 -1.43
C ARG A 179 -18.13 2.76 -1.52
N SER A 180 -17.43 3.47 -2.40
CA SER A 180 -17.78 4.83 -2.83
C SER A 180 -19.16 4.85 -3.49
N SER A 181 -19.81 6.02 -3.53
CA SER A 181 -21.13 6.19 -4.15
C SER A 181 -21.15 5.75 -5.61
N LEU A 182 -20.14 6.16 -6.38
CA LEU A 182 -19.90 5.71 -7.75
C LEU A 182 -18.99 4.46 -7.75
N PRO A 183 -19.40 3.37 -8.44
CA PRO A 183 -18.50 2.26 -8.74
C PRO A 183 -17.33 2.74 -9.60
N ILE A 184 -16.13 2.29 -9.27
CA ILE A 184 -14.89 2.65 -9.97
C ILE A 184 -14.55 1.55 -10.97
N ASN A 185 -14.16 1.95 -12.18
CA ASN A 185 -13.57 1.04 -13.16
C ASN A 185 -12.08 0.86 -12.82
N ASP A 186 -11.62 -0.37 -12.69
CA ASP A 186 -10.25 -0.73 -12.34
C ASP A 186 -9.26 -0.70 -13.52
N ASP A 187 -9.70 -0.29 -14.72
CA ASP A 187 -8.90 -0.03 -15.92
C ASP A 187 -8.04 1.25 -15.81
N GLY A 188 -7.20 1.30 -14.77
CA GLY A 188 -6.38 2.47 -14.47
C GLY A 188 -5.47 2.88 -15.64
N ARG A 189 -5.34 4.19 -15.84
CA ARG A 189 -4.58 4.88 -16.89
C ARG A 189 -3.37 5.61 -16.29
N TYR A 190 -2.36 5.87 -17.11
CA TYR A 190 -1.12 6.49 -16.67
C TYR A 190 -0.81 7.76 -17.47
N GLU A 191 -0.16 8.73 -16.83
CA GLU A 191 0.45 9.87 -17.52
C GLU A 191 1.71 9.45 -18.28
N SER A 192 2.51 8.56 -17.70
CA SER A 192 3.71 8.02 -18.34
C SER A 192 3.34 7.03 -19.44
N GLY A 193 3.96 7.18 -20.62
CA GLY A 193 3.86 6.19 -21.70
C GLY A 193 4.53 4.85 -21.40
N ALA A 194 5.29 4.74 -20.31
CA ALA A 194 5.81 3.47 -19.80
C ALA A 194 4.79 2.73 -18.90
N GLU A 195 3.63 3.35 -18.63
CA GLU A 195 2.54 2.80 -17.83
C GLU A 195 3.02 2.25 -16.47
N GLU A 196 2.57 1.06 -16.07
CA GLU A 196 3.05 0.41 -14.84
C GLU A 196 4.56 0.14 -14.82
N ARG A 197 5.27 0.17 -15.95
CA ARG A 197 6.71 -0.11 -16.03
C ARG A 197 7.58 1.14 -15.90
N HIS A 198 6.97 2.31 -15.64
CA HIS A 198 7.75 3.50 -15.32
C HIS A 198 8.59 3.25 -14.06
N VAL A 199 9.86 3.58 -14.13
CA VAL A 199 10.80 3.42 -13.01
C VAL A 199 10.69 4.64 -12.12
N ASP A 200 10.21 4.44 -10.90
CA ASP A 200 10.13 5.49 -9.89
C ASP A 200 11.34 5.44 -8.95
N LEU A 201 11.68 6.57 -8.35
CA LEU A 201 12.79 6.73 -7.42
C LEU A 201 12.30 7.35 -6.12
N ALA A 202 12.87 6.91 -5.01
CA ALA A 202 12.61 7.52 -3.72
C ALA A 202 13.83 7.48 -2.82
N PHE A 203 13.91 8.45 -1.92
CA PHE A 203 15.00 8.61 -0.97
C PHE A 203 14.45 9.11 0.36
N ARG A 204 15.00 8.61 1.47
CA ARG A 204 14.72 9.09 2.81
C ARG A 204 16.01 9.20 3.62
N TYR A 205 16.13 10.25 4.41
CA TYR A 205 17.11 10.38 5.46
C TYR A 205 16.39 10.59 6.79
N SER A 206 16.80 9.89 7.85
CA SER A 206 16.26 10.08 9.20
C SER A 206 17.37 10.01 10.26
N HIS A 207 17.15 10.70 11.37
CA HIS A 207 18.09 10.71 12.49
C HIS A 207 17.33 11.10 13.78
N SER A 208 17.71 10.47 14.89
CA SER A 208 17.32 10.85 16.24
C SER A 208 18.45 11.62 16.94
N VAL A 209 18.19 12.86 17.35
CA VAL A 209 19.12 13.70 18.13
C VAL A 209 18.50 14.02 19.49
N GLY A 210 18.97 13.35 20.54
CA GLY A 210 18.38 13.45 21.87
C GLY A 210 16.97 12.87 21.89
N LEU A 211 15.96 13.71 22.11
CA LEU A 211 14.55 13.33 22.12
C LEU A 211 13.82 13.65 20.80
N LEU A 212 14.52 14.27 19.84
CA LEU A 212 13.98 14.69 18.55
C LEU A 212 14.29 13.62 17.50
N ASP A 213 13.25 13.02 16.94
CA ASP A 213 13.31 12.24 15.72
C ASP A 213 12.95 13.15 14.54
N PHE A 214 13.70 13.11 13.45
CA PHE A 214 13.31 13.81 12.22
C PHE A 214 13.64 13.01 10.96
N GLY A 215 12.92 13.33 9.89
CA GLY A 215 13.03 12.70 8.59
C GLY A 215 12.88 13.71 7.45
N LEU A 216 13.64 13.49 6.39
CA LEU A 216 13.51 14.15 5.09
C LEU A 216 13.27 13.08 4.03
N SER A 217 12.32 13.31 3.13
CA SER A 217 12.05 12.37 2.03
C SER A 217 11.90 13.09 0.69
N ALA A 218 12.23 12.37 -0.37
CA ALA A 218 12.02 12.78 -1.75
C ALA A 218 11.50 11.59 -2.57
N PHE A 219 10.51 11.83 -3.42
CA PHE A 219 9.93 10.84 -4.31
C PHE A 219 9.74 11.46 -5.70
N VAL A 220 10.11 10.71 -6.74
CA VAL A 220 9.87 11.07 -8.14
C VAL A 220 9.33 9.85 -8.86
N GLY A 221 8.08 9.93 -9.32
CA GLY A 221 7.46 8.82 -10.02
C GLY A 221 5.95 8.88 -10.04
N THR A 222 5.34 7.73 -10.24
CA THR A 222 3.89 7.58 -10.40
C THR A 222 3.14 7.86 -9.07
N SER A 223 2.02 8.56 -9.07
CA SER A 223 1.26 8.83 -7.85
C SER A 223 0.68 7.54 -7.27
N ARG A 224 0.77 7.36 -5.94
CA ARG A 224 0.09 6.25 -5.23
C ARG A 224 -1.35 6.58 -4.89
N GLU A 225 -1.76 7.83 -5.12
CA GLU A 225 -3.10 8.36 -4.94
C GLU A 225 -3.61 8.83 -6.31
N PRO A 226 -4.33 7.99 -7.07
CA PRO A 226 -4.79 8.36 -8.40
C PRO A 226 -5.88 9.43 -8.32
N SER A 227 -5.84 10.36 -9.26
CA SER A 227 -7.00 11.16 -9.63
C SER A 227 -7.99 10.31 -10.44
N PHE A 228 -9.18 10.84 -10.73
CA PHE A 228 -10.22 10.09 -11.44
C PHE A 228 -10.70 10.83 -12.68
N LEU A 229 -10.68 10.15 -13.82
CA LEU A 229 -11.26 10.62 -15.06
C LEU A 229 -12.74 10.22 -15.11
N LEU A 230 -13.61 11.20 -15.37
CA LEU A 230 -15.03 11.00 -15.60
C LEU A 230 -15.33 11.20 -17.09
N GLY A 231 -15.70 10.11 -17.77
CA GLY A 231 -16.21 10.17 -19.15
C GLY A 231 -17.73 10.35 -19.16
N ARG A 232 -18.27 11.14 -20.08
CA ARG A 232 -19.72 11.21 -20.33
C ARG A 232 -20.15 10.03 -21.22
N GLN A 233 -21.07 9.18 -20.78
CA GLN A 233 -21.75 8.17 -21.59
C GLN A 233 -22.75 8.85 -22.53
N SER A 234 -22.26 9.54 -23.54
CA SER A 234 -22.97 9.84 -24.80
C SER A 234 -22.08 10.74 -25.64
N GLU A 235 -21.27 10.14 -26.51
CA GLU A 235 -21.03 10.55 -27.90
C GLU A 235 -20.07 9.51 -28.55
N PRO A 236 -20.24 9.16 -29.84
CA PRO A 236 -19.25 8.37 -30.57
C PRO A 236 -17.93 9.16 -30.64
N SER A 237 -16.82 8.44 -30.47
CA SER A 237 -15.44 8.94 -30.49
C SER A 237 -15.17 10.07 -31.50
N SER A 238 -15.12 11.33 -31.05
CA SER A 238 -14.39 12.44 -31.70
C SER A 238 -14.55 13.79 -30.98
N ALA A 239 -14.31 13.86 -29.67
CA ALA A 239 -13.93 15.10 -28.97
C ALA A 239 -13.70 14.79 -27.49
N ILE A 240 -12.44 14.71 -27.06
CA ILE A 240 -12.10 14.83 -25.64
C ILE A 240 -11.75 16.30 -25.42
N ASP A 241 -12.75 17.16 -25.24
CA ASP A 241 -12.54 18.51 -24.73
C ASP A 241 -12.68 18.48 -23.20
N ALA A 242 -11.51 18.50 -22.54
CA ALA A 242 -11.24 18.74 -21.12
C ALA A 242 -11.89 17.81 -20.06
N PRO A 243 -11.10 17.24 -19.12
CA PRO A 243 -11.66 16.49 -17.99
C PRO A 243 -12.31 17.44 -16.97
N ALA A 244 -13.54 17.13 -16.55
CA ALA A 244 -14.19 17.79 -15.42
C ALA A 244 -13.71 17.17 -14.10
N ILE A 245 -13.04 17.95 -13.25
CA ILE A 245 -12.67 17.57 -11.88
C ILE A 245 -13.88 17.79 -10.97
N LEU A 246 -14.38 16.74 -10.33
CA LEU A 246 -15.56 16.79 -9.45
C LEU A 246 -15.14 17.06 -8.00
N ALA A 247 -15.48 18.25 -7.48
CA ALA A 247 -15.40 18.55 -6.05
C ALA A 247 -16.52 17.81 -5.32
N VAL A 248 -16.15 16.90 -4.41
CA VAL A 248 -17.10 16.09 -3.62
C VAL A 248 -17.74 16.97 -2.54
N GLY A 249 -19.00 17.34 -2.75
CA GLY A 249 -19.79 18.05 -1.74
C GLY A 249 -21.21 18.35 -2.19
N ARG A 250 -22.13 17.40 -1.99
CA ARG A 250 -23.56 17.60 -1.64
C ARG A 250 -24.33 16.27 -1.65
N ASP A 251 -25.25 16.15 -0.71
CA ASP A 251 -25.98 14.95 -0.27
C ASP A 251 -27.09 14.45 -1.22
N GLU A 252 -26.85 14.40 -2.53
CA GLU A 252 -27.77 13.76 -3.47
C GLU A 252 -27.06 12.60 -4.19
N PRO A 253 -27.63 11.39 -4.24
CA PRO A 253 -27.05 10.31 -5.01
C PRO A 253 -27.22 10.67 -6.49
N VAL A 254 -26.14 11.16 -7.11
CA VAL A 254 -26.04 11.36 -8.55
C VAL A 254 -26.03 9.99 -9.23
N VAL A 255 -27.20 9.36 -9.37
CA VAL A 255 -27.35 8.06 -10.04
C VAL A 255 -27.74 8.23 -11.52
N ASP A 256 -28.01 9.46 -12.00
CA ASP A 256 -28.65 9.64 -13.31
C ASP A 256 -28.08 10.78 -14.18
N ALA A 257 -26.76 10.99 -14.14
CA ALA A 257 -26.13 12.02 -14.96
C ALA A 257 -25.37 11.50 -16.19
N GLY A 258 -25.61 10.23 -16.58
CA GLY A 258 -24.99 9.64 -17.78
C GLY A 258 -23.45 9.70 -17.75
N TRP A 259 -22.83 9.77 -16.57
CA TRP A 259 -21.38 9.68 -16.43
C TRP A 259 -20.99 8.20 -16.35
N GLY A 260 -19.91 7.83 -17.01
CA GLY A 260 -19.30 6.51 -16.89
C GLY A 260 -18.70 6.29 -15.50
N GLU A 261 -18.35 5.04 -15.21
CA GLU A 261 -17.58 4.71 -14.01
C GLU A 261 -16.27 5.52 -13.99
N PRO A 262 -15.93 6.20 -12.88
CA PRO A 262 -14.66 6.90 -12.76
C PRO A 262 -13.50 5.94 -13.00
N VAL A 263 -12.52 6.37 -13.80
CA VAL A 263 -11.33 5.60 -14.13
C VAL A 263 -10.12 6.22 -13.42
N PRO A 264 -9.36 5.47 -12.60
CA PRO A 264 -8.14 5.95 -11.96
C PRO A 264 -7.12 6.43 -13.00
N TYR A 265 -6.53 7.60 -12.75
CA TYR A 265 -5.44 8.16 -13.53
C TYR A 265 -4.23 8.39 -12.63
N TYR A 266 -3.11 7.79 -13.01
CA TYR A 266 -1.86 7.81 -12.26
C TYR A 266 -0.91 8.85 -12.86
N GLU A 267 -0.88 10.01 -12.22
CA GLU A 267 -0.04 11.16 -12.56
C GLU A 267 1.43 10.92 -12.18
N GLN A 268 2.35 11.64 -12.83
CA GLN A 268 3.74 11.71 -12.42
C GLN A 268 3.91 12.86 -11.43
N ILE A 269 4.46 12.54 -10.27
CA ILE A 269 4.63 13.47 -9.16
C ILE A 269 6.09 13.61 -8.77
N ARG A 270 6.41 14.76 -8.20
CA ARG A 270 7.60 14.97 -7.37
C ARG A 270 7.10 15.39 -6.00
N GLN A 271 7.54 14.69 -4.97
CA GLN A 271 7.15 14.95 -3.59
C GLN A 271 8.39 15.13 -2.73
N PHE A 272 8.40 16.18 -1.92
CA PHE A 272 9.36 16.37 -0.83
C PHE A 272 8.60 16.34 0.48
N GLY A 273 9.12 15.57 1.43
CA GLY A 273 8.53 15.38 2.75
C GLY A 273 9.50 15.78 3.87
N PHE A 274 8.92 16.27 4.94
CA PHE A 274 9.56 16.46 6.24
C PHE A 274 8.65 15.88 7.31
N ASP A 275 9.23 15.16 8.26
CA ASP A 275 8.55 14.71 9.46
C ASP A 275 9.44 14.89 10.69
N ALA A 276 8.84 15.22 11.83
CA ALA A 276 9.54 15.27 13.11
C ALA A 276 8.64 14.87 14.27
N GLN A 277 9.23 14.21 15.26
CA GLN A 277 8.59 13.86 16.52
C GLN A 277 9.50 14.26 17.69
N LEU A 278 8.92 14.86 18.71
CA LEU A 278 9.60 15.16 19.98
C LEU A 278 8.83 14.48 21.11
N THR A 279 9.45 13.50 21.75
CA THR A 279 8.87 12.79 22.90
C THR A 279 9.48 13.31 24.19
N THR A 280 8.68 14.01 24.98
CA THR A 280 9.01 14.41 26.36
C THR A 280 8.34 13.47 27.35
N GLU A 281 8.59 13.61 28.66
CA GLU A 281 8.02 12.72 29.67
C GLU A 281 6.49 12.63 29.65
N SER A 282 5.79 13.72 29.32
CA SER A 282 4.31 13.77 29.35
C SER A 282 3.67 14.24 28.06
N TRP A 283 4.46 14.67 27.08
CA TRP A 283 3.97 15.24 25.82
C TRP A 283 4.69 14.64 24.63
N LEU A 284 3.92 14.39 23.58
CA LEU A 284 4.41 14.02 22.26
C LEU A 284 4.00 15.12 21.28
N TYR A 285 5.00 15.73 20.65
CA TYR A 285 4.79 16.71 19.58
C TYR A 285 5.15 16.08 18.25
N LYS A 286 4.35 16.33 17.22
CA LYS A 286 4.60 15.85 15.86
C LYS A 286 4.38 16.96 14.84
N MET A 287 5.20 16.95 13.79
CA MET A 287 5.03 17.78 12.61
C MET A 287 5.23 16.92 11.36
N GLU A 288 4.37 17.11 10.36
CA GLU A 288 4.57 16.61 9.00
C GLU A 288 4.35 17.74 8.01
N ALA A 289 5.18 17.82 6.99
CA ALA A 289 5.03 18.75 5.88
C ALA A 289 5.35 18.04 4.58
N VAL A 290 4.52 18.27 3.57
CA VAL A 290 4.71 17.72 2.23
C VAL A 290 4.54 18.81 1.20
N HIS A 291 5.44 18.84 0.22
CA HIS A 291 5.32 19.63 -0.98
C HIS A 291 5.29 18.70 -2.18
N GLN A 292 4.17 18.68 -2.91
CA GLN A 292 3.98 17.85 -4.09
C GLN A 292 3.73 18.71 -5.32
N THR A 293 4.41 18.39 -6.43
CA THR A 293 4.16 18.98 -7.74
C THR A 293 3.82 17.89 -8.76
N LEU A 294 2.80 18.14 -9.57
CA LEU A 294 2.49 17.32 -10.75
C LEU A 294 3.44 17.70 -11.89
N LYS A 295 3.81 16.73 -12.74
CA LYS A 295 4.56 17.00 -13.97
C LYS A 295 3.61 17.58 -15.02
N HIS A 296 3.19 18.84 -14.83
CA HIS A 296 2.43 19.69 -15.75
C HIS A 296 1.39 19.01 -16.66
N ILE A 297 0.11 19.30 -16.38
CA ILE A 297 -0.82 19.70 -17.45
C ILE A 297 -0.39 21.09 -17.94
#